data_AF-A0A8S3J0L7-F1
#
_entry.id   AF-A0A8S3J0L7-F1
#
_cell.length_a   1.000
_cell.length_b   1.000
_cell.length_c   1.000
_cell.angle_alpha   90.00
_cell.angle_beta   90.00
_cell.angle_gamma   90.00
#
_symmetry.space_group_name_H-M   'P 1'
#
loop_
_entity.id
_entity.type
_entity.pdbx_description
1 polymer ?
#
loop_
_entity_poly.entity_id
_entity_poly.type
_entity_poly.pdbx_seq_one_letter_code
_entity_poly.pdbx_strand_id
1 'polypeptide(L)' 'MPRTYDEELKFIERINNHSWRIKKGFVPNMNVEGVFYVNSHLEKLMFEELENATKFGGIGGFLPGMKQIANVAALPGIVG' A
#
# COMPACT_ATOMS: atom_id res chain seq x y z
N MET A 1 2.07 1.37 18.08
CA MET A 1 0.86 2.06 17.56
C MET A 1 0.74 1.75 16.07
N PRO A 2 -0.47 1.58 15.52
CA PRO A 2 -0.66 1.54 14.07
C PRO A 2 -0.18 2.86 13.47
N ARG A 3 0.43 2.82 12.27
CA ARG A 3 0.83 4.04 11.56
C ARG A 3 -0.39 4.87 11.18
N THR A 4 -0.25 6.19 11.21
CA THR A 4 -1.26 7.11 10.69
C THR A 4 -1.30 7.07 9.16
N TYR A 5 -2.38 7.60 8.56
CA TYR A 5 -2.48 7.72 7.11
C TYR A 5 -1.28 8.48 6.51
N ASP A 6 -0.88 9.60 7.10
CA ASP A 6 0.25 10.40 6.64
C ASP A 6 1.59 9.65 6.74
N GLU A 7 1.74 8.78 7.75
CA GLU A 7 2.92 7.92 7.87
C GLU A 7 2.93 6.81 6.81
N GLU A 8 1.77 6.27 6.47
CA GLU A 8 1.62 5.27 5.41
C GLU A 8 1.91 5.89 4.02
N LEU A 9 1.45 7.12 3.77
CA LEU A 9 1.70 7.85 2.52
C LEU A 9 3.18 8.08 2.22
N LYS A 10 4.05 8.15 3.24
CA LYS A 10 5.51 8.30 3.05
C LYS A 10 6.14 7.15 2.24
N PHE A 11 5.47 5.99 2.20
CA PHE A 11 5.92 4.83 1.43
C PHE A 11 5.31 4.75 0.03
N ILE A 12 4.38 5.65 -0.31
CA ILE A 12 3.70 5.63 -1.61
C ILE A 12 4.26 6.76 -2.47
N GLU A 13 4.80 6.41 -3.64
CA GLU A 13 5.42 7.36 -4.56
C GLU A 13 4.79 7.26 -5.94
N ARG A 14 4.42 8.40 -6.53
CA ARG A 14 3.89 8.44 -7.89
C ARG A 14 5.01 8.28 -8.89
N ILE A 15 4.90 7.29 -9.78
CA ILE A 15 5.85 7.12 -10.89
C ILE A 15 5.35 7.89 -12.11
N ASN A 16 4.08 7.70 -12.49
CA ASN A 16 3.45 8.41 -13.60
C ASN A 16 1.93 8.53 -13.40
N ASN A 17 1.19 8.93 -14.44
CA ASN A 17 -0.26 9.16 -14.36
C ASN A 17 -1.10 7.91 -14.06
N HIS A 18 -0.52 6.73 -14.20
CA HIS A 18 -1.21 5.46 -14.06
C HIS A 18 -0.51 4.46 -13.16
N SER A 19 0.56 4.86 -12.46
CA SER A 19 1.34 3.93 -11.64
C SER A 19 1.95 4.57 -10.42
N TRP A 20 1.96 3.78 -9.37
CA TRP A 20 2.40 4.14 -8.03
C TRP A 20 3.30 3.04 -7.48
N ARG A 21 4.40 3.45 -6.85
CA ARG A 21 5.36 2.61 -6.16
C ARG A 21 5.01 2.52 -4.68
N ILE A 22 5.06 1.31 -4.14
CA ILE A 22 5.02 1.01 -2.71
C ILE A 22 6.45 0.68 -2.28
N LYS A 23 7.07 1.59 -1.53
CA LYS A 23 8.43 1.46 -1.01
C LYS A 23 8.53 0.34 0.00
N LYS A 24 9.71 -0.26 0.08
CA LYS A 24 10.04 -1.24 1.13
C LYS A 24 9.80 -0.64 2.51
N GLY A 25 9.32 -1.46 3.43
CA GLY A 25 8.96 -1.04 4.78
C GLY A 25 7.51 -0.57 4.93
N PHE A 26 6.73 -0.49 3.84
CA PHE A 26 5.28 -0.31 3.95
C PHE A 26 4.61 -1.48 4.67
N VAL A 27 5.16 -2.68 4.57
CA VAL A 27 4.87 -3.83 5.44
C VAL A 27 6.22 -4.38 5.92
N PRO A 28 6.30 -4.96 7.13
CA PRO A 28 7.53 -5.62 7.58
C PRO A 28 8.00 -6.71 6.60
N ASN A 29 9.31 -6.90 6.51
CA ASN A 29 9.93 -7.98 5.71
C ASN A 29 9.72 -7.92 4.18
N MET A 30 9.35 -6.77 3.62
CA MET A 30 9.33 -6.59 2.17
C MET A 30 10.72 -6.85 1.55
N ASN A 31 10.80 -7.83 0.66
CA ASN A 31 12.01 -8.18 -0.09
C ASN A 31 12.18 -7.27 -1.31
N VAL A 32 11.08 -6.87 -1.93
CA VAL A 32 11.03 -6.03 -3.14
C VAL A 32 10.06 -4.86 -2.95
N GLU A 33 10.13 -3.85 -3.83
CA GLU A 33 9.11 -2.81 -3.90
C GLU A 33 7.89 -3.32 -4.66
N GLY A 34 6.71 -2.77 -4.35
CA GLY A 34 5.49 -3.03 -5.11
C GLY A 34 5.24 -1.92 -6.14
N VAL A 35 4.61 -2.24 -7.26
CA VAL A 35 4.03 -1.25 -8.18
C VAL A 35 2.59 -1.66 -8.46
N PHE A 36 1.68 -0.69 -8.39
CA PHE A 36 0.29 -0.89 -8.81
C PHE A 36 -0.10 0.11 -9.88
N TYR A 37 -0.99 -0.34 -10.76
CA TYR A 37 -1.45 0.42 -11.92
C TYR A 37 -2.93 0.75 -11.78
N VAL A 38 -3.27 2.02 -11.93
CA VAL A 38 -4.63 2.53 -11.73
C VAL A 38 -4.91 3.69 -12.68
N ASN A 39 -6.18 3.93 -12.97
CA ASN A 39 -6.61 5.20 -13.55
C ASN A 39 -6.98 6.19 -12.42
N SER A 40 -7.32 7.43 -12.78
CA SER A 40 -7.66 8.48 -11.81
C SER A 40 -8.87 8.17 -10.93
N HIS A 41 -9.78 7.30 -11.39
CA HIS A 41 -10.93 6.86 -10.59
C HIS A 41 -10.51 5.82 -9.55
N LEU A 42 -9.81 4.76 -9.98
CA LEU A 42 -9.32 3.70 -9.11
C LEU A 42 -8.28 4.20 -8.11
N GLU A 43 -7.47 5.19 -8.49
CA GLU A 43 -6.51 5.84 -7.59
C GLU A 43 -7.21 6.32 -6.31
N LYS A 44 -8.30 7.07 -6.44
CA LYS A 44 -9.06 7.59 -5.29
C LYS A 44 -9.54 6.47 -4.37
N LEU A 45 -10.11 5.41 -4.95
CA LEU A 45 -10.62 4.26 -4.19
C LEU A 45 -9.50 3.56 -3.40
N MET A 46 -8.32 3.40 -3.98
CA MET A 46 -7.18 2.78 -3.30
C MET A 46 -6.69 3.61 -2.10
N PHE A 47 -6.65 4.94 -2.22
CA PHE A 47 -6.25 5.84 -1.13
C PHE A 47 -7.31 5.95 -0.04
N GLU A 48 -8.60 6.01 -0.40
CA GLU A 48 -9.72 6.00 0.54
C GLU A 48 -9.76 4.71 1.37
N GLU A 49 -9.50 3.56 0.74
CA GLU A 49 -9.41 2.27 1.44
C GLU A 49 -8.26 2.27 2.48
N LEU A 50 -7.09 2.79 2.09
CA LEU A 50 -5.94 2.92 3.00
C LEU A 50 -6.25 3.88 4.16
N GLU A 51 -6.86 5.02 3.88
CA GLU A 51 -7.24 6.00 4.91
C GLU A 51 -8.22 5.39 5.91
N ASN A 52 -9.27 4.73 5.42
CA ASN A 52 -10.25 4.06 6.27
C ASN A 52 -9.61 3.00 7.17
N ALA A 53 -8.70 2.17 6.64
CA ALA A 53 -8.03 1.16 7.43
C ALA A 53 -7.17 1.75 8.58
N THR A 54 -6.54 2.92 8.36
CA THR A 54 -5.78 3.60 9.43
C THR A 54 -6.68 4.20 10.51
N LYS A 55 -7.88 4.69 10.16
CA LYS A 55 -8.86 5.26 11.11
C LYS A 55 -9.47 4.22 12.04
N PHE A 56 -9.81 3.04 11.52
CA PHE A 56 -10.41 1.96 12.32
C PHE A 56 -9.37 1.08 13.04
N GLY A 57 -8.09 1.46 13.00
CA GLY A 57 -7.00 0.72 13.66
C GLY A 57 -6.87 -0.73 13.18
N GLY A 58 -7.35 -1.04 11.97
CA GLY A 58 -7.40 -2.40 11.44
C GLY A 58 -8.43 -3.34 12.09
N ILE A 59 -9.37 -2.84 12.90
CA ILE A 59 -10.41 -3.67 13.54
C ILE A 59 -11.69 -3.64 12.71
N GLY A 60 -11.94 -4.74 11.98
CA GLY A 60 -13.12 -4.93 11.14
C GLY A 60 -12.93 -4.38 9.72
N GLY A 61 -13.09 -5.24 8.71
CA GLY A 61 -12.92 -4.91 7.29
C GLY A 61 -11.86 -5.78 6.60
N PHE A 62 -11.76 -5.64 5.28
CA PHE A 62 -10.71 -6.28 4.49
C PHE A 62 -9.41 -5.47 4.59
N LEU A 63 -8.27 -6.16 4.50
CA LEU A 63 -6.97 -5.52 4.43
C LEU A 63 -6.89 -4.68 3.14
N PRO A 64 -6.43 -3.41 3.16
CA PRO A 64 -6.37 -2.60 1.96
C PRO A 64 -5.57 -3.24 0.84
N GLY A 65 -5.98 -3.03 -0.41
CA GLY A 65 -5.30 -3.58 -1.59
C GLY A 65 -3.80 -3.24 -1.62
N MET A 66 -3.43 -2.01 -1.24
CA MET A 66 -2.02 -1.62 -1.12
C MET A 66 -1.23 -2.48 -0.12
N LYS A 67 -1.85 -2.84 1.01
CA LYS A 67 -1.22 -3.70 2.03
C LYS A 67 -1.13 -5.15 1.57
N GLN A 68 -2.13 -5.63 0.82
CA GLN A 68 -2.08 -6.97 0.22
C GLN A 68 -0.92 -7.10 -0.78
N ILE A 69 -0.72 -6.10 -1.65
CA ILE A 69 0.41 -6.06 -2.58
C ILE A 69 1.75 -6.10 -1.81
N ALA A 70 1.87 -5.32 -0.75
CA ALA A 70 3.08 -5.29 0.07
C ALA A 70 3.34 -6.60 0.83
N ASN A 71 2.30 -7.31 1.26
CA ASN A 71 2.45 -8.66 1.84
C ASN A 71 3.03 -9.65 0.81
N VAL A 72 2.60 -9.58 -0.46
CA VAL A 72 3.18 -10.40 -1.53
C VAL A 72 4.65 -10.05 -1.75
N ALA A 73 4.99 -8.75 -1.72
CA ALA A 73 6.36 -8.27 -1.82
C ALA A 73 7.26 -8.72 -0.65
N ALA A 74 6.69 -9.23 0.45
CA ALA A 74 7.40 -9.80 1.59
C ALA A 74 7.61 -11.33 1.51
N LEU A 75 7.05 -12.00 0.50
CA LEU A 75 7.19 -13.45 0.36
C LEU A 75 8.61 -13.85 -0.07
N PRO A 76 9.13 -14.99 0.44
CA PRO A 76 10.44 -15.49 0.03
C PRO A 76 10.44 -15.91 -1.45
N GLY A 77 11.51 -15.57 -2.16
CA GLY A 77 11.67 -15.90 -3.59
C GLY A 77 10.96 -14.95 -4.56
N ILE A 78 10.32 -13.89 -4.07
CA ILE A 78 9.77 -12.83 -4.92
C ILE A 78 10.91 -12.07 -5.62
N VAL A 79 10.69 -11.69 -6.89
CA VAL A 79 11.63 -10.94 -7.73
C VAL A 79 10.98 -9.61 -8.11
N GLY A 80 11.76 -8.52 -8.14
CA GLY A 80 11.27 -7.16 -8.39
C GLY A 80 12.20 -6.35 -9.27
#